data_AF-A0A0E3L3C7-F1
#
_entry.id   AF-A0A0E3L3C7-F1
#
_cell.length_a   1.000
_cell.length_b   1.000
_cell.length_c   1.000
_cell.angle_alpha   90.00
_cell.angle_beta   90.00
_cell.angle_gamma   90.00
#
_symmetry.space_group_name_H-M   'P 1'
#
loop_
_entity.id
_entity.type
_entity.pdbx_description
1 polymer ?
#
loop_
_entity_poly.entity_id
_entity_poly.type
_entity_poly.pdbx_seq_one_letter_code
_entity_poly.pdbx_strand_id
1 'polypeptide(L)' 'MENFKWTPLKYRAAFLLATELKKYYEIADMLGVTVQTLWNWRQNKEFSREVKRISDAETRAWLKSRARF' A
#
# COMPACT_ATOMS: atom_id res chain seq x y z
N MET A 1 -17.85 -13.30 9.20
CA MET A 1 -16.62 -12.69 8.64
C MET A 1 -16.96 -11.25 8.32
N GLU A 2 -16.30 -10.27 8.96
CA GLU A 2 -16.52 -8.86 8.61
C GLU A 2 -16.20 -8.66 7.12
N ASN A 3 -17.16 -8.09 6.39
CA ASN A 3 -16.92 -7.69 5.00
C ASN A 3 -15.82 -6.63 5.01
N PHE A 4 -14.70 -6.94 4.36
CA PHE A 4 -13.65 -5.96 4.15
C PHE A 4 -14.23 -4.76 3.40
N LYS A 5 -14.16 -3.59 4.03
CA LYS A 5 -14.62 -2.33 3.47
C LYS A 5 -13.45 -1.38 3.27
N TRP A 6 -13.33 -0.79 2.10
CA TRP A 6 -12.42 0.30 1.86
C TRP A 6 -12.81 1.53 2.66
N THR A 7 -11.80 2.16 3.26
CA THR A 7 -11.91 3.45 3.93
C THR A 7 -10.82 4.37 3.38
N PRO A 8 -10.95 5.69 3.49
CA PRO A 8 -9.88 6.62 3.10
C PRO A 8 -8.53 6.27 3.75
N LEU A 9 -8.56 5.80 5.00
CA LEU A 9 -7.37 5.35 5.72
C LEU A 9 -6.71 4.14 5.06
N LYS A 10 -7.49 3.12 4.67
CA LYS A 10 -6.97 1.93 3.96
C LYS A 10 -6.43 2.29 2.58
N TYR A 11 -7.05 3.22 1.86
CA TYR A 11 -6.49 3.70 0.59
C TYR A 11 -5.14 4.38 0.79
N ARG A 12 -5.04 5.26 1.79
CA ARG A 12 -3.78 5.93 2.13
C ARG A 12 -2.70 4.92 2.53
N ALA A 13 -3.07 3.90 3.30
CA ALA A 13 -2.18 2.80 3.65
C ALA A 13 -1.71 2.00 2.44
N ALA A 14 -2.62 1.67 1.52
CA ALA A 14 -2.29 0.92 0.32
C ALA A 14 -1.33 1.70 -0.60
N PHE A 15 -1.54 3.01 -0.73
CA PHE A 15 -0.65 3.90 -1.47
C PHE A 15 0.74 3.95 -0.83
N LEU A 16 0.84 4.26 0.47
CA LEU A 16 2.13 4.34 1.17
C LEU A 16 2.90 3.01 1.11
N LEU A 17 2.22 1.88 1.27
CA LEU A 17 2.84 0.56 1.15
C LEU A 17 3.34 0.22 -0.26
N ALA A 18 2.80 0.87 -1.29
CA ALA A 18 3.13 0.60 -2.68
C ALA A 18 4.22 1.53 -3.23
N THR A 19 4.32 2.75 -2.71
CA THR A 19 5.16 3.81 -3.28
C THR A 19 6.35 4.20 -2.41
N GLU A 20 6.24 4.07 -1.08
CA GLU A 20 7.28 4.52 -0.16
C GLU A 20 8.25 3.38 0.19
N LEU A 21 9.56 3.68 0.20
CA LEU A 21 10.59 2.82 0.80
C LEU A 21 10.59 2.94 2.35
N LYS A 22 9.42 3.06 2.96
CA LYS A 22 9.25 3.17 4.41
C LYS A 22 9.02 1.82 5.04
N LYS A 23 9.55 1.63 6.24
CA LYS A 23 9.32 0.40 7.00
C LYS A 23 7.88 0.39 7.53
N TYR A 24 7.35 -0.81 7.74
CA TYR A 24 5.96 -1.00 8.20
C TYR A 24 5.60 -0.19 9.46
N TYR A 25 6.53 -0.04 10.40
CA TYR A 25 6.30 0.72 11.62
C TYR A 25 6.15 2.22 11.37
N GLU A 26 6.87 2.79 10.40
CA GLU A 26 6.78 4.21 10.04
C GLU A 26 5.43 4.49 9.37
N ILE A 27 4.98 3.59 8.50
CA ILE A 27 3.67 3.70 7.86
C ILE A 27 2.55 3.56 8.90
N ALA A 28 2.71 2.66 9.87
CA ALA A 28 1.76 2.48 10.97
C ALA A 28 1.64 3.76 11.82
N ASP A 29 2.77 4.33 12.20
CA ASP A 29 2.86 5.57 12.97
C ASP A 29 2.23 6.75 12.23
N MET A 30 2.56 6.93 10.95
CA MET A 30 1.97 7.98 10.09
C MET A 30 0.45 7.90 9.95
N LEU A 31 -0.10 6.69 10.05
CA LEU A 31 -1.54 6.43 9.91
C LEU A 31 -2.26 6.38 11.27
N GLY A 32 -1.52 6.48 12.38
CA GLY A 32 -2.08 6.34 13.73
C GLY A 32 -2.69 4.96 13.99
N VAL A 33 -2.14 3.91 13.37
CA VAL A 33 -2.60 2.52 13.53
C VAL A 33 -1.48 1.64 14.04
N THR A 34 -1.82 0.46 14.57
CA THR A 34 -0.81 -0.52 14.96
C THR A 34 -0.23 -1.23 13.75
N VAL A 35 1.01 -1.71 13.86
CA VAL A 35 1.62 -2.58 12.84
C VAL A 35 0.78 -3.83 12.60
N GLN A 36 0.16 -4.38 13.65
CA GLN A 36 -0.75 -5.52 13.56
C GLN A 36 -1.98 -5.20 12.69
N THR A 37 -2.53 -3.99 12.80
CA THR A 37 -3.65 -3.55 11.96
C THR A 37 -3.27 -3.54 10.47
N LEU A 38 -2.10 -2.99 10.14
CA LEU A 38 -1.55 -3.01 8.78
C LEU A 38 -1.31 -4.45 8.28
N TRP A 39 -0.77 -5.30 9.14
CA TRP A 39 -0.56 -6.71 8.82
C TRP A 39 -1.88 -7.42 8.51
N ASN A 40 -2.91 -7.20 9.32
CA ASN A 40 -4.24 -7.77 9.12
C ASN A 40 -4.87 -7.29 7.81
N TRP A 41 -4.70 -6.02 7.43
CA TRP A 41 -5.15 -5.53 6.13
C TRP A 41 -4.44 -6.23 4.97
N ARG A 42 -3.13 -6.46 5.07
CA ARG A 42 -2.33 -7.21 4.07
C ARG A 42 -2.78 -8.66 3.89
N GLN A 43 -3.36 -9.29 4.91
CA GLN A 43 -3.93 -10.63 4.78
C GLN A 43 -5.19 -10.65 3.90
N ASN A 44 -5.85 -9.51 3.70
CA ASN A 44 -6.99 -9.41 2.82
C ASN A 44 -6.54 -9.36 1.34
N LYS A 45 -7.09 -10.27 0.52
CA LYS A 45 -6.76 -10.37 -0.91
C LYS A 45 -7.06 -9.09 -1.69
N GLU A 46 -8.13 -8.38 -1.37
CA GLU A 46 -8.53 -7.16 -2.06
C GLU A 46 -7.54 -6.02 -1.77
N PHE A 47 -7.18 -5.83 -0.50
CA PHE A 47 -6.16 -4.85 -0.11
C PHE A 47 -4.81 -5.15 -0.76
N SER A 48 -4.37 -6.41 -0.71
CA SER A 48 -3.08 -6.83 -1.28
C SER A 48 -3.02 -6.65 -2.80
N ARG A 49 -4.12 -6.92 -3.52
CA ARG A 49 -4.22 -6.64 -4.97
C ARG A 49 -4.05 -5.16 -5.27
N GLU A 50 -4.66 -4.28 -4.48
CA GLU A 50 -4.58 -2.85 -4.72
C GLU A 50 -3.16 -2.31 -4.48
N VAL A 51 -2.50 -2.75 -3.40
CA VAL A 51 -1.08 -2.42 -3.15
C VAL A 51 -0.21 -2.85 -4.34
N LYS A 52 -0.41 -4.07 -4.85
CA LYS A 52 0.33 -4.56 -6.02
C LYS A 52 0.02 -3.75 -7.27
N ARG A 53 -1.25 -3.42 -7.52
CA ARG A 53 -1.67 -2.61 -8.68
C ARG A 53 -0.99 -1.25 -8.71
N ILE A 54 -0.91 -0.57 -7.56
CA ILE A 54 -0.25 0.73 -7.43
C ILE A 54 1.27 0.57 -7.64
N SER A 55 1.89 -0.43 -7.00
CA SER A 55 3.34 -0.66 -7.13
C SER A 55 3.74 -1.00 -8.57
N ASP A 56 2.94 -1.81 -9.27
CA ASP A 56 3.15 -2.14 -10.69
C ASP A 56 2.99 -0.89 -11.59
N ALA A 57 2.09 0.03 -11.24
CA ALA A 57 1.91 1.29 -11.96
C ALA A 57 3.12 2.23 -11.77
N GLU A 58 3.58 2.41 -10.53
CA GLU A 58 4.77 3.22 -10.21
C GLU A 58 6.03 2.64 -10.87
N THR A 59 6.22 1.32 -10.79
CA THR A 59 7.36 0.65 -11.44
C THR A 59 7.36 0.87 -12.94
N ARG A 60 6.19 0.75 -13.60
CA ARG A 60 6.06 1.04 -15.04
C ARG A 60 6.34 2.51 -15.37
N ALA A 61 5.87 3.44 -14.55
CA ALA A 61 6.14 4.87 -14.73
C ALA A 61 7.64 5.18 -14.60
N TRP A 62 8.31 4.58 -13.61
CA TRP A 62 9.75 4.70 -13.42
C TRP A 62 10.54 4.12 -14.59
N LEU A 63 10.22 2.90 -15.03
CA LEU A 63 10.86 2.25 -16.19
C LEU A 63 10.68 3.09 -17.47
N LYS A 64 9.48 3.62 -17.71
CA LYS A 64 9.20 4.48 -18.87
C LYS A 64 10.00 5.79 -18.84
N SER A 65 10.20 6.36 -17.66
CA SER A 65 11.00 7.57 -17.48
C SER A 65 12.49 7.30 -17.71
N ARG A 66 12.97 6.11 -17.31
CA ARG A 66 14.37 5.71 -17.46
C ARG A 66 14.73 5.26 -18.89
N ALA A 67 13.79 4.71 -19.64
CA ALA A 67 13.99 4.31 -21.04
C ALA A 67 14.06 5.49 -22.05
N ARG A 68 13.95 6.73 -21.57
CA ARG A 68 14.11 7.96 -22.38
C ARG A 68 15.52 8.56 -22.31
N PHE A 69 16.43 7.94 -21.57
CA PHE A 69 17.85 8.26 -21.48
C PHE A 69 18.67 7.04 -21.90
#